data_AF-A0A4S2DRB1-F1
#
_entry.id   AF-A0A4S2DRB1-F1
#
_cell.length_a   1.000
_cell.length_b   1.000
_cell.length_c   1.000
_cell.angle_alpha   90.00
_cell.angle_beta   90.00
_cell.angle_gamma   90.00
#
_symmetry.space_group_name_H-M   'P 1'
#
loop_
_entity.id
_entity.type
_entity.pdbx_description
1 polymer ?
#
loop_
_entity_poly.entity_id
_entity_poly.type
_entity_poly.pdbx_seq_one_letter_code
_entity_poly.pdbx_strand_id
1 'polypeptide(L)' 'MDYANMKMDDVIKRINELYKKSKEEGLNEIEKEEQQILRRRYIDSVKSNFRAQLETVELKKKN' A
#
# COMPACT_ATOMS: atom_id res chain seq x y z
N MET A 1 15.88 7.95 2.24
CA MET A 1 14.55 8.61 2.21
C MET A 1 13.69 7.99 3.29
N ASP A 2 13.02 8.79 4.12
CA ASP A 2 12.17 8.27 5.20
C ASP A 2 10.75 7.98 4.68
N TYR A 3 10.56 6.78 4.15
CA TYR A 3 9.26 6.32 3.65
C TYR A 3 8.26 6.00 4.77
N ALA A 4 8.65 6.03 6.04
CA ALA A 4 7.76 5.70 7.15
C ALA A 4 6.74 6.84 7.43
N ASN A 5 7.11 8.08 7.12
CA ASN A 5 6.33 9.28 7.45
C ASN A 5 5.58 9.91 6.26
N MET A 6 5.69 9.34 5.06
CA MET A 6 4.99 9.84 3.86
C MET A 6 3.46 9.74 4.00
N LYS A 7 2.68 10.65 3.41
CA LYS A 7 1.22 10.50 3.39
C LYS A 7 0.79 9.33 2.49
N MET A 8 -0.30 8.65 2.83
CA MET A 8 -0.75 7.47 2.07
C MET A 8 -1.07 7.80 0.61
N ASP A 9 -1.65 8.96 0.32
CA ASP A 9 -1.91 9.40 -1.06
C ASP A 9 -0.63 9.54 -1.89
N ASP A 10 0.44 10.04 -1.26
CA ASP A 10 1.74 10.18 -1.92
C ASP A 10 2.39 8.80 -2.10
N VAL A 11 2.20 7.86 -1.16
CA VAL A 11 2.66 6.46 -1.29
C VAL A 11 2.01 5.80 -2.51
N ILE A 12 0.69 5.97 -2.67
CA ILE A 12 -0.05 5.41 -3.80
C ILE A 12 0.41 6.02 -5.12
N LYS A 13 0.56 7.36 -5.17
CA LYS A 13 1.09 8.06 -6.36
C LYS A 13 2.46 7.52 -6.75
N ARG A 14 3.37 7.38 -5.79
CA ARG A 14 4.73 6.89 -6.02
C ARG A 14 4.74 5.43 -6.50
N ILE A 15 3.89 4.57 -5.93
CA ILE A 15 3.72 3.19 -6.41
C ILE A 15 3.28 3.17 -7.88
N ASN A 16 2.35 4.05 -8.27
CA ASN A 16 1.85 4.13 -9.64
C ASN A 16 2.91 4.65 -10.62
N GLU A 17 3.72 5.65 -10.22
CA GLU A 17 4.86 6.13 -10.99
C GLU A 17 5.87 5.01 -11.26
N LEU A 18 6.30 4.30 -10.20
CA LEU A 18 7.22 3.18 -10.31
C LEU A 18 6.63 2.03 -11.12
N TYR A 19 5.32 1.80 -11.03
CA TYR A 19 4.65 0.81 -11.87
C TYR A 19 4.66 1.18 -13.35
N LYS A 20 4.35 2.44 -13.68
CA LYS A 20 4.40 2.93 -15.06
C LYS A 20 5.82 2.81 -15.62
N LYS A 21 6.81 3.26 -14.86
CA LYS A 21 8.23 3.13 -15.20
C LYS A 21 8.64 1.67 -15.43
N SER A 22 8.24 0.77 -14.53
CA SER A 22 8.47 -0.68 -14.66
C SER A 22 7.91 -1.27 -15.95
N LYS A 23 6.82 -0.70 -16.50
CA LYS A 23 6.17 -1.17 -17.73
C LYS A 23 6.82 -0.64 -19.00
N GLU A 24 7.33 0.58 -18.96
CA GLU A 24 7.93 1.26 -20.11
C GLU A 24 9.41 0.92 -20.29
N GLU A 25 10.20 1.07 -19.23
CA GLU A 25 11.67 0.98 -19.27
C GLU A 25 12.25 -0.02 -18.26
N GLY A 26 11.45 -0.50 -17.31
CA GLY A 26 11.89 -1.36 -16.22
C GLY A 26 12.32 -0.55 -14.98
N LEU A 27 12.60 -1.25 -13.88
CA LEU A 27 13.10 -0.65 -12.65
C LEU A 27 14.52 -1.13 -12.38
N ASN A 28 15.37 -0.22 -11.90
CA ASN A 28 16.65 -0.61 -11.31
C ASN A 28 16.43 -1.21 -9.91
N GLU A 29 17.49 -1.80 -9.32
CA GLU A 29 17.37 -2.49 -8.03
C GLU A 29 16.94 -1.56 -6.88
N ILE A 30 17.39 -0.30 -6.88
CA ILE A 30 17.01 0.70 -5.86
C ILE A 30 15.52 1.02 -5.97
N GLU A 31 15.01 1.19 -7.19
CA GLU A 31 13.60 1.46 -7.46
C GLU A 31 12.70 0.26 -7.15
N LYS A 32 13.21 -0.96 -7.35
CA LYS A 32 12.51 -2.19 -6.94
C LYS A 32 12.39 -2.25 -5.42
N GLU A 33 13.47 -1.98 -4.69
CA GLU A 33 13.43 -1.91 -3.23
C GLU A 33 12.47 -0.82 -2.74
N GLU A 34 12.53 0.37 -3.32
CA GLU A 34 11.59 1.46 -3.04
C GLU A 34 10.14 0.99 -3.27
N GLN A 35 9.85 0.37 -4.41
CA GLN A 35 8.52 -0.12 -4.73
C GLN A 35 8.04 -1.18 -3.73
N GLN A 36 8.91 -2.09 -3.30
CA GLN A 36 8.58 -3.13 -2.31
C GLN A 36 8.24 -2.53 -0.94
N ILE A 37 9.06 -1.57 -0.47
CA ILE A 37 8.84 -0.87 0.80
C ILE A 37 7.49 -0.15 0.79
N LEU A 38 7.21 0.60 -0.28
CA LEU A 38 5.96 1.34 -0.43
C LEU A 38 4.74 0.42 -0.51
N ARG A 39 4.84 -0.68 -1.28
CA ARG A 39 3.74 -1.67 -1.38
C ARG A 39 3.46 -2.36 -0.06
N ARG A 40 4.50 -2.72 0.70
CA ARG A 40 4.32 -3.32 2.03
C ARG A 40 3.57 -2.36 2.95
N ARG A 41 3.99 -1.09 2.98
CA ARG A 41 3.33 -0.05 3.79
C ARG A 41 1.86 0.13 3.43
N TYR A 42 1.53 0.17 2.13
CA TYR A 42 0.14 0.25 1.67
C TYR A 42 -0.68 -0.95 2.14
N ILE A 43 -0.17 -2.18 1.93
CA ILE A 43 -0.87 -3.41 2.32
C ILE A 43 -1.13 -3.45 3.83
N ASP A 44 -0.15 -3.06 4.64
CA ASP A 44 -0.30 -3.07 6.10
C ASP A 44 -1.35 -2.04 6.56
N SER A 45 -1.39 -0.86 5.94
CA SER A 45 -2.44 0.12 6.18
C SER A 45 -3.83 -0.40 5.79
N VAL A 46 -3.96 -1.05 4.63
CA VAL A 46 -5.24 -1.63 4.18
C VAL A 46 -5.69 -2.74 5.14
N LYS A 47 -4.77 -3.63 5.55
CA LYS A 47 -5.07 -4.70 6.52
C LYS A 47 -5.52 -4.15 7.87
N SER A 48 -4.87 -3.09 8.36
CA SER A 48 -5.25 -2.44 9.61
C SER A 48 -6.65 -1.85 9.52
N ASN A 49 -6.94 -1.10 8.45
CA ASN A 49 -8.26 -0.51 8.22
C ASN A 49 -9.35 -1.58 8.09
N PHE A 50 -9.05 -2.68 7.41
CA PHE A 50 -9.99 -3.79 7.24
C PHE A 50 -10.29 -4.51 8.56
N ARG A 51 -9.29 -4.74 9.42
CA ARG A 51 -9.51 -5.30 10.76
C ARG A 51 -10.41 -4.42 11.61
N ALA A 52 -10.15 -3.11 11.62
CA ALA A 52 -10.99 -2.16 12.34
C ALA A 52 -12.45 -2.19 11.83
N GLN A 53 -12.65 -2.32 10.52
CA GLN A 53 -14.00 -2.48 9.96
C GLN A 53 -14.65 -3.79 10.43
N LEU A 54 -13.94 -4.92 10.41
CA LEU A 54 -14.47 -6.21 10.87
C LEU A 54 -14.86 -6.20 12.35
N GLU A 55 -14.14 -5.51 13.21
CA GLU A 55 -14.50 -5.36 14.63
C GLU A 55 -15.84 -4.64 14.83
N THR A 56 -16.26 -3.81 13.87
CA THR A 56 -17.56 -3.12 13.90
C THR A 56 -18.70 -3.91 13.23
N VAL A 57 -18.38 -5.02 12.54
CA VAL A 57 -19.38 -5.85 11.86
C VAL A 57 -20.02 -6.79 12.87
N GLU A 58 -21.28 -6.52 13.24
CA GLU A 58 -22.08 -7.45 14.03
C GLU A 58 -22.63 -8.60 13.16
N LEU A 59 -22.46 -9.83 13.62
CA LEU A 59 -23.08 -11.00 12.99
C LEU A 59 -24.60 -10.90 13.09
N LYS A 60 -25.25 -10.69 11.94
CA LYS A 60 -26.71 -10.66 11.87
C LYS A 60 -27.26 -12.05 12.22
N LYS A 61 -27.77 -12.23 13.44
CA LYS A 61 -28.52 -13.44 13.82
C LYS A 61 -29.72 -13.57 12.88
N LYS A 62 -29.81 -14.70 12.20
CA LYS A 62 -30.98 -15.08 11.40
C LYS A 62 -32.01 -15.69 12.36
N ASN A 63 -33.16 -15.03 12.50
CA ASN A 63 -34.33 -15.58 13.19
C ASN A 63 -35.02 -16.62 12.30
#